data_AF-A0A9D4ST30-F1
#
_entry.id   AF-A0A9D4ST30-F1
#
_cell.length_a   1.000
_cell.length_b   1.000
_cell.length_c   1.000
_cell.angle_alpha   90.00
_cell.angle_beta   90.00
_cell.angle_gamma   90.00
#
_symmetry.space_group_name_H-M   'P 1'
#
loop_
_entity.id
_entity.type
_entity.pdbx_description
1 polymer ?
#
loop_
_entity_poly.entity_id
_entity_poly.type
_entity_poly.pdbx_seq_one_letter_code
_entity_poly.pdbx_strand_id
1 'polypeptide(L)'
;MCRFISRDPHMDPMIRTTTTVTRIHGGIKDNVVPAEAYAYINHRVHPSQSVAEVVERDQKLLSGLPNVSLEALYAMEPHPVSPHSQNDLGFRVITCSIRKMFPEAVPVPD
;
A
#
# COMPACT_ATOMS: atom_id res chain seq x y z
N MET A 1 10.35 -1.69 17.58
CA MET A 1 9.26 -2.40 16.88
C MET A 1 9.40 -2.33 15.35
N CYS A 2 9.31 -1.15 14.71
CA CYS A 2 9.32 -1.05 13.23
C CYS A 2 10.55 -1.64 12.55
N ARG A 3 11.74 -1.59 13.17
CA ARG A 3 12.98 -2.18 12.62
C ARG A 3 12.96 -3.71 12.59
N PHE A 4 12.21 -4.35 13.48
CA PHE A 4 12.04 -5.81 13.48
C PHE A 4 11.00 -6.22 12.44
N ILE A 5 9.85 -5.53 12.40
CA ILE A 5 8.79 -5.75 11.41
C ILE A 5 9.32 -5.54 9.98
N SER A 6 10.15 -4.53 9.76
CA SER A 6 10.75 -4.24 8.46
C SER A 6 11.70 -5.33 7.94
N ARG A 7 12.19 -6.22 8.79
CA ARG A 7 13.12 -7.29 8.37
C ARG A 7 12.39 -8.53 7.89
N ASP A 8 11.12 -8.70 8.26
CA ASP A 8 10.29 -9.79 7.79
C ASP A 8 9.55 -9.35 6.52
N PRO A 9 9.81 -9.96 5.35
CA PRO A 9 9.15 -9.61 4.10
C PRO A 9 7.62 -9.72 4.14
N HIS A 10 7.08 -10.59 5.01
CA HIS A 10 5.64 -10.77 5.13
C HIS A 10 4.98 -9.67 5.95
N MET A 11 5.72 -9.07 6.88
CA MET A 11 5.20 -8.04 7.80
C MET A 11 5.58 -6.61 7.36
N ASP A 12 6.64 -6.46 6.56
CA ASP A 12 7.12 -5.17 6.06
C ASP A 12 6.06 -4.32 5.33
N PRO A 13 5.15 -4.90 4.51
CA PRO A 13 4.08 -4.14 3.86
C PRO A 13 3.11 -3.46 4.84
N MET A 14 3.02 -3.91 6.09
CA MET A 14 2.08 -3.36 7.07
C MET A 14 2.50 -1.98 7.61
N ILE A 15 3.76 -1.58 7.43
CA ILE A 15 4.32 -0.36 8.06
C ILE A 15 4.71 0.73 7.05
N ARG A 16 4.43 0.54 5.75
CA ARG A 16 4.80 1.49 4.70
C ARG A 16 3.89 1.39 3.48
N THR A 17 3.84 2.44 2.68
CA THR A 17 3.22 2.40 1.36
C THR A 17 4.00 1.47 0.45
N THR A 18 3.29 0.56 -0.24
CA THR A 18 3.90 -0.36 -1.20
C THR A 18 3.58 0.05 -2.63
N THR A 19 4.49 -0.26 -3.54
CA THR A 19 4.38 0.06 -4.98
C THR A 19 4.50 -1.24 -5.75
N THR A 20 3.52 -1.54 -6.60
CA THR A 20 3.52 -2.75 -7.43
C THR A 20 3.27 -2.37 -8.88
N VAL A 21 4.13 -2.81 -9.78
CA VAL A 21 3.89 -2.71 -11.22
C VAL A 21 3.03 -3.89 -11.65
N THR A 22 1.82 -3.62 -12.13
CA THR A 22 0.82 -4.67 -12.42
C THR A 22 0.79 -5.06 -13.89
N ARG A 23 1.17 -4.13 -14.78
CA ARG A 23 1.17 -4.36 -16.22
C ARG A 23 2.20 -3.45 -16.88
N ILE A 24 2.98 -3.98 -17.80
CA ILE A 24 3.97 -3.24 -18.58
C ILE A 24 3.73 -3.58 -20.06
N HIS A 25 3.72 -2.56 -20.91
CA HIS A 25 3.64 -2.68 -22.36
C HIS A 25 4.76 -1.90 -23.02
N GLY A 26 5.36 -2.50 -24.05
CA GLY A 26 6.37 -1.85 -24.89
C GLY A 26 6.90 -2.86 -25.92
N GLY A 27 6.75 -2.54 -27.20
CA GLY A 27 7.16 -3.43 -28.29
C GLY A 27 6.10 -4.47 -28.66
N ILE A 28 6.08 -4.84 -29.94
CA ILE A 28 5.17 -5.86 -30.49
C ILE A 28 5.96 -7.00 -31.14
N LYS A 29 7.17 -6.71 -31.66
CA LYS A 29 8.01 -7.65 -32.40
C LYS A 29 9.47 -7.45 -32.00
N ASP A 30 10.27 -8.50 -32.09
CA ASP A 30 11.67 -8.52 -31.64
C ASP A 30 12.57 -7.49 -32.36
N ASN A 31 12.27 -7.18 -33.62
CA ASN A 31 13.09 -6.31 -34.47
C ASN A 31 12.44 -4.94 -34.77
N VAL A 32 11.47 -4.51 -33.97
CA VAL A 32 10.80 -3.22 -34.15
C VAL A 32 10.95 -2.37 -32.90
N VAL A 33 11.57 -1.20 -33.06
CA VAL A 33 11.65 -0.22 -31.98
C VAL A 33 10.24 0.32 -31.69
N PRO A 34 9.71 0.16 -30.48
CA PRO A 34 8.39 0.68 -30.13
C PRO A 34 8.36 2.20 -30.14
N ALA A 35 7.27 2.77 -30.63
CA ALA A 35 7.01 4.20 -30.56
C ALA A 35 6.68 4.68 -29.13
N GLU A 36 6.04 3.81 -28.34
CA GLU A 36 5.62 4.10 -26.96
C GLU A 36 5.76 2.87 -26.05
N ALA A 37 5.89 3.14 -24.76
CA ALA A 37 5.84 2.14 -23.70
C ALA A 37 5.11 2.75 -22.49
N TYR A 38 4.33 1.94 -21.78
CA TYR A 38 3.59 2.37 -20.60
C TYR A 38 3.50 1.26 -19.56
N ALA A 39 3.32 1.65 -18.31
CA ALA A 39 3.16 0.73 -17.20
C ALA A 39 2.03 1.19 -16.27
N TYR A 40 1.31 0.23 -15.70
CA TYR A 40 0.33 0.46 -14.66
C TYR A 40 0.96 0.16 -13.31
N ILE A 41 0.89 1.14 -12.42
CA ILE A 41 1.45 1.07 -11.08
C ILE A 41 0.30 1.17 -10.09
N ASN A 42 0.26 0.24 -9.16
CA ASN A 42 -0.71 0.22 -8.07
C ASN A 42 0.01 0.51 -6.75
N HIS A 43 -0.48 1.54 -6.04
CA HIS A 43 0.00 1.91 -4.73
C HIS A 43 -1.00 1.49 -3.67
N ARG A 44 -0.55 0.70 -2.68
CA ARG A 44 -1.29 0.52 -1.43
C ARG A 44 -0.78 1.55 -0.45
N VAL A 45 -1.48 2.69 -0.38
CA VAL A 45 -1.09 3.83 0.45
C VAL A 45 -1.30 3.51 1.92
N HIS A 46 -0.28 3.76 2.74
CA HIS A 46 -0.34 3.58 4.18
C HIS A 46 -1.22 4.68 4.82
N PRO A 47 -2.02 4.39 5.86
CA PRO A 47 -2.94 5.36 6.47
C PRO A 47 -2.30 6.65 7.02
N SER A 48 -0.98 6.66 7.21
CA SER A 48 -0.23 7.86 7.64
C SER A 48 0.24 8.75 6.49
N GLN A 49 -0.03 8.37 5.24
CA GLN A 49 0.33 9.12 4.04
C GLN A 49 -0.93 9.41 3.22
N SER A 50 -0.89 10.46 2.41
CA SER A 50 -1.97 10.79 1.49
C SER A 50 -1.67 10.34 0.06
N VAL A 51 -2.71 10.23 -0.78
CA VAL A 51 -2.51 9.98 -2.21
C VAL A 51 -1.74 11.13 -2.86
N ALA A 52 -2.00 12.37 -2.45
CA ALA A 52 -1.30 13.55 -2.98
C ALA A 52 0.22 13.47 -2.74
N GLU A 53 0.66 13.07 -1.54
CA GLU A 53 2.08 12.89 -1.22
C GLU A 53 2.74 11.80 -2.08
N VAL A 54 2.01 10.70 -2.35
CA VAL A 54 2.51 9.61 -3.20
C VAL A 54 2.66 10.08 -4.65
N VAL A 55 1.66 10.78 -5.19
CA VAL A 55 1.68 11.32 -6.54
C VAL A 55 2.77 12.38 -6.70
N GLU A 56 2.93 13.28 -5.73
CA GLU A 56 4.01 14.28 -5.73
C GLU A 56 5.39 13.61 -5.74
N ARG A 57 5.57 12.57 -4.92
CA ARG A 57 6.81 11.79 -4.91
C ARG A 57 7.08 11.15 -6.27
N ASP A 58 6.08 10.60 -6.92
CA ASP A 58 6.22 9.97 -8.23
C ASP A 58 6.55 11.02 -9.31
N GLN A 59 5.86 12.17 -9.31
CA GLN A 59 6.18 13.29 -10.20
C GLN A 59 7.62 13.78 -10.03
N LYS A 60 8.10 13.88 -8.79
CA LYS A 60 9.48 14.27 -8.49
C LYS A 60 10.50 13.23 -8.97
N LEU A 61 10.17 11.94 -8.91
CA LEU A 61 11.04 10.89 -9.46
C LEU A 61 11.14 10.97 -10.99
N LEU A 62 10.06 11.42 -11.65
CA LEU A 62 9.98 11.50 -13.10
C LEU A 62 10.47 12.83 -13.68
N SER A 63 10.61 13.89 -12.88
CA SER A 63 10.90 15.25 -13.37
C SER A 63 12.22 15.40 -14.14
N GLY A 64 13.14 14.45 -14.02
CA GLY A 64 14.41 14.42 -14.75
C GLY A 64 14.39 13.62 -16.06
N LEU A 65 13.27 12.96 -16.38
CA LEU A 65 13.16 12.07 -17.54
C LEU A 65 12.44 12.78 -18.69
N PRO A 66 13.07 12.93 -19.87
CA PRO A 66 12.39 13.47 -21.03
C PRO A 66 11.35 12.46 -21.54
N ASN A 67 10.22 12.95 -22.03
CA ASN A 67 9.16 12.16 -22.67
C ASN A 67 8.48 11.10 -21.76
N VAL A 68 8.47 11.31 -20.45
CA VAL A 68 7.70 10.49 -19.51
C VAL A 68 6.56 11.31 -18.93
N SER A 69 5.33 10.80 -19.05
CA SER A 69 4.14 11.38 -18.43
C SER A 69 3.60 10.43 -17.35
N LEU A 70 2.90 11.01 -16.38
CA LEU A 70 2.23 10.27 -15.31
C LEU A 70 0.77 10.71 -15.24
N GLU A 71 -0.13 9.74 -15.19
CA GLU A 71 -1.57 9.95 -15.09
C GLU A 71 -2.14 9.07 -13.97
N ALA A 72 -2.88 9.67 -13.05
CA ALA A 72 -3.59 8.95 -12.01
C ALA A 72 -4.94 8.45 -12.53
N LEU A 73 -5.03 7.16 -12.85
CA LEU A 73 -6.26 6.54 -13.38
C LEU A 73 -7.34 6.39 -12.31
N TYR A 74 -6.92 6.10 -11.08
CA TYR A 74 -7.80 5.91 -9.93
C TYR A 74 -7.06 6.27 -8.65
N ALA A 75 -7.73 7.02 -7.79
CA ALA A 75 -7.17 7.47 -6.52
C ALA A 75 -8.24 7.38 -5.42
N MET A 76 -7.87 6.80 -4.30
CA MET A 76 -8.68 6.80 -3.08
C MET A 76 -7.75 6.94 -1.88
N GLU A 77 -8.08 7.85 -0.97
CA GLU A 77 -7.36 7.99 0.29
C GLU A 77 -7.47 6.72 1.14
N PRO A 78 -6.42 6.36 1.90
CA PRO A 78 -6.48 5.22 2.79
C PRO A 78 -7.57 5.43 3.83
N HIS A 79 -8.24 4.35 4.18
CA HIS A 79 -9.25 4.42 5.23
C HIS A 79 -8.58 4.69 6.58
N PRO A 80 -9.24 5.45 7.47
CA PRO A 80 -8.71 5.66 8.81
C PRO A 80 -8.59 4.34 9.56
N VAL A 81 -7.62 4.28 10.47
CA VAL A 81 -7.46 3.14 11.38
C VAL A 81 -8.69 3.07 12.27
N SER A 82 -9.31 1.88 12.35
CA SER A 82 -10.48 1.69 13.18
C SER A 82 -10.15 1.87 14.67
N PRO A 83 -11.07 2.42 15.49
CA PRO A 83 -10.91 2.45 16.94
C PRO A 83 -10.72 1.04 17.49
N HIS A 84 -9.69 0.87 18.31
CA HIS A 84 -9.25 -0.43 18.82
C HIS A 84 -8.87 -0.38 20.30
N SER A 85 -9.29 0.65 21.03
CA SER A 85 -9.07 0.70 22.47
C SER A 85 -10.02 -0.25 23.20
N GLN A 86 -9.67 -0.64 24.43
CA GLN A 86 -10.57 -1.47 25.26
C GLN A 86 -11.90 -0.76 25.62
N ASN A 87 -11.96 0.56 25.46
CA ASN A 87 -13.17 1.34 25.67
C ASN A 87 -14.11 1.30 24.44
N ASP A 88 -13.58 0.95 23.26
CA ASP A 88 -14.35 0.86 22.03
C ASP A 88 -15.19 -0.42 22.02
N LEU A 89 -16.52 -0.24 21.98
CA LEU A 89 -17.47 -1.34 22.03
C LEU A 89 -17.24 -2.36 20.92
N GLY A 90 -16.99 -1.89 19.69
CA GLY A 90 -16.78 -2.75 18.53
C GLY A 90 -15.58 -3.69 18.69
N PHE A 91 -14.43 -3.15 19.07
CA PHE A 91 -13.23 -3.93 19.31
C PHE A 91 -13.40 -4.90 20.48
N ARG A 92 -14.01 -4.43 21.59
CA ARG A 92 -14.23 -5.26 22.79
C ARG A 92 -15.13 -6.46 22.51
N VAL A 93 -16.20 -6.30 21.73
CA VAL A 93 -17.10 -7.41 21.39
C VAL A 93 -16.37 -8.50 20.59
N ILE A 94 -15.54 -8.10 19.61
CA ILE A 94 -14.73 -9.02 18.81
C ILE A 94 -13.72 -9.73 19.72
N THR A 95 -12.95 -8.98 20.50
CA THR A 95 -11.92 -9.50 21.41
C THR A 95 -12.48 -10.47 22.45
N CYS A 96 -13.62 -10.17 23.07
CA CYS A 96 -14.28 -11.07 24.01
C CYS A 96 -14.77 -12.36 23.34
N SER A 97 -15.24 -12.28 22.10
CA SER A 97 -15.71 -13.46 21.35
C SER A 97 -14.55 -14.37 20.98
N ILE A 98 -13.43 -13.80 20.53
CA ILE A 98 -12.20 -14.54 20.22
C ILE A 98 -11.68 -15.26 21.47
N ARG A 99 -11.57 -14.57 22.61
CA ARG A 99 -11.09 -15.19 23.87
C ARG A 99 -11.98 -16.33 24.36
N LYS A 100 -13.29 -16.27 24.12
CA LYS A 100 -14.22 -17.35 24.47
C LYS A 100 -14.07 -18.57 23.58
N MET A 101 -13.86 -18.37 22.27
CA MET A 101 -13.78 -19.46 21.29
C MET A 101 -12.37 -20.06 21.19
N PHE A 102 -11.34 -19.23 21.37
CA PHE A 102 -9.94 -19.58 21.24
C PHE A 102 -9.15 -19.02 22.43
N PRO A 103 -9.15 -19.70 23.60
CA PRO A 103 -8.50 -19.21 24.81
C PRO A 103 -6.99 -18.96 24.66
N GLU A 104 -6.32 -19.71 23.79
CA GLU A 104 -4.89 -19.59 23.52
C GLU A 104 -4.53 -18.42 22.57
N ALA A 105 -5.53 -17.80 21.93
CA ALA A 105 -5.31 -16.71 20.98
C ALA A 105 -5.15 -15.37 21.70
N VAL A 106 -4.11 -14.61 21.33
CA VAL A 106 -3.89 -13.24 21.83
C VAL A 106 -4.45 -12.25 20.80
N PRO A 107 -5.56 -11.54 21.11
CA PRO A 107 -6.10 -10.51 20.23
C PRO A 107 -5.22 -9.26 20.32
N VAL A 108 -4.83 -8.74 19.16
CA VAL A 108 -4.08 -7.50 18.97
C VAL A 108 -4.93 -6.50 18.17
N PRO A 109 -4.76 -5.18 18.33
CA PRO A 109 -3.78 -4.45 19.16
C PRO A 109 -4.17 -4.38 20.65
N ASP A 110 -3.21 -4.11 21.55
CA ASP A 110 -3.41 -4.08 23.02
C ASP A 110 -4.17 -2.85 23.53
#